data_AF-A0A9D9DY85-F1
#
_entry.id   AF-A0A9D9DY85-F1
#
_cell.length_a   1.000
_cell.length_b   1.000
_cell.length_c   1.000
_cell.angle_alpha   90.00
_cell.angle_beta   90.00
_cell.angle_gamma   90.00
#
_symmetry.space_group_name_H-M   'P 1'
#
loop_
_entity.id
_entity.type
_entity.pdbx_description
1 polymer ?
#
loop_
_entity_poly.entity_id
_entity_poly.type
_entity_poly.pdbx_seq_one_letter_code
_entity_poly.pdbx_strand_id
1 'polypeptide(L)' 'KTKFIVADEITTMLDAVTQAEIWGFLIDECKSRNIGMIIVTHNMYLADKVCTRILNLEEKAFE' A
#
# COMPACT_ATOMS: atom_id res chain seq x y z
N LYS A 1 4.54 -20.76 3.05
CA LYS A 1 3.56 -19.72 3.46
C LYS A 1 4.02 -18.38 2.92
N THR A 2 3.11 -17.59 2.36
CA THR A 2 3.37 -16.22 1.88
C THR A 2 3.87 -15.34 3.02
N LYS A 3 4.83 -14.46 2.72
CA LYS A 3 5.43 -13.53 3.69
C LYS A 3 5.20 -12.07 3.34
N PHE A 4 5.08 -11.77 2.05
CA PHE A 4 4.88 -10.42 1.55
C PHE A 4 3.88 -10.37 0.40
N ILE A 5 3.19 -9.24 0.28
CA ILE A 5 2.40 -8.84 -0.89
C ILE A 5 3.02 -7.57 -1.48
N VAL A 6 3.04 -7.48 -2.81
CA VAL A 6 3.40 -6.27 -3.54
C VAL A 6 2.14 -5.74 -4.22
N ALA A 7 1.74 -4.52 -3.87
CA ALA A 7 0.55 -3.84 -4.38
C ALA A 7 0.99 -2.63 -5.20
N ASP A 8 1.04 -2.78 -6.52
CA ASP A 8 1.43 -1.73 -7.46
C ASP A 8 0.19 -1.07 -8.08
N GLU A 9 -0.11 0.15 -7.64
CA GLU A 9 -1.21 1.00 -8.14
C GLU A 9 -2.59 0.29 -8.23
N ILE A 10 -2.83 -0.70 -7.37
CA ILE A 10 -3.94 -1.66 -7.49
C ILE A 10 -5.35 -1.07 -7.38
N THR A 11 -5.47 0.15 -6.83
CA THR A 11 -6.74 0.84 -6.65
C THR A 11 -6.94 2.01 -7.61
N THR A 12 -6.05 2.15 -8.59
CA THR A 12 -6.16 3.19 -9.62
C THR A 12 -7.44 2.99 -10.44
N MET A 13 -8.07 4.10 -10.85
CA MET A 13 -9.36 4.14 -11.57
C MET A 13 -10.60 3.72 -10.77
N LEU A 14 -10.48 3.35 -9.50
CA LEU A 14 -11.64 3.06 -8.64
C LEU A 14 -12.16 4.32 -7.94
N ASP A 15 -13.44 4.32 -7.58
CA ASP A 15 -14.02 5.39 -6.75
C ASP A 15 -13.52 5.29 -5.30
N ALA A 16 -13.56 6.43 -4.59
CA ALA A 16 -12.97 6.53 -3.25
C ALA A 16 -13.54 5.55 -2.22
N VAL A 17 -14.82 5.15 -2.35
CA VAL A 17 -15.46 4.20 -1.41
C VAL A 17 -14.88 2.81 -1.65
N THR A 18 -14.86 2.36 -2.91
CA THR A 18 -14.28 1.05 -3.27
C THR A 18 -12.79 0.97 -2.89
N GLN A 19 -12.03 2.05 -3.06
CA GLN A 19 -10.62 2.07 -2.63
C GLN A 19 -10.49 1.83 -1.12
N ALA A 20 -11.30 2.50 -0.30
CA ALA A 20 -11.25 2.37 1.15
C ALA A 20 -11.61 0.95 1.62
N GLU A 21 -12.61 0.32 1.00
CA GLU A 21 -13.01 -1.06 1.30
C GLU A 21 -11.89 -2.07 0.99
N ILE A 22 -11.28 -1.96 -0.20
CA ILE A 22 -10.17 -2.83 -0.62
C ILE A 22 -8.98 -2.68 0.34
N TRP A 23 -8.56 -1.45 0.64
CA TRP A 23 -7.42 -1.21 1.52
C TRP A 23 -7.69 -1.67 2.95
N GLY A 24 -8.89 -1.43 3.48
CA GLY A 24 -9.29 -1.93 4.79
C GLY A 24 -9.17 -3.45 4.88
N PHE A 25 -9.75 -4.16 3.92
CA PHE A 25 -9.66 -5.62 3.84
C PHE A 25 -8.21 -6.13 3.76
N LEU A 26 -7.40 -5.56 2.86
CA LEU A 26 -6.01 -5.99 2.66
C LEU A 26 -5.16 -5.79 3.91
N ILE A 27 -5.32 -4.65 4.59
CA ILE A 27 -4.58 -4.34 5.82
C ILE A 27 -4.95 -5.34 6.92
N ASP A 28 -6.24 -5.61 7.11
CA ASP A 28 -6.70 -6.52 8.16
C ASP A 28 -6.28 -7.97 7.91
N GLU A 29 -6.35 -8.43 6.65
CA GLU A 29 -5.87 -9.76 6.26
C GLU A 29 -4.34 -9.89 6.40
N CYS A 30 -3.58 -8.86 6.03
CA CYS A 30 -2.13 -8.88 6.19
C CYS A 30 -1.73 -8.91 7.67
N LYS A 31 -2.41 -8.14 8.52
CA LYS A 31 -2.19 -8.15 9.98
C LYS A 31 -2.53 -9.51 10.58
N SER A 32 -3.67 -10.10 10.24
CA SER A 32 -4.11 -11.39 10.83
C SER A 32 -3.19 -12.55 10.46
N ARG A 33 -2.57 -12.50 9.28
CA ARG A 33 -1.68 -13.55 8.76
C ARG A 33 -0.19 -13.28 8.98
N ASN A 34 0.16 -12.13 9.57
CA ASN A 34 1.54 -11.64 9.71
C ASN A 34 2.28 -11.60 8.37
N ILE A 35 1.66 -10.96 7.38
CA ILE A 35 2.18 -10.73 6.04
C ILE A 35 2.57 -9.25 5.94
N GLY A 36 3.78 -8.97 5.47
CA GLY A 36 4.19 -7.60 5.16
C GLY A 36 3.65 -7.14 3.80
N MET A 37 3.49 -5.84 3.60
CA MET A 37 3.02 -5.31 2.32
C MET A 37 3.96 -4.21 1.82
N ILE A 38 4.32 -4.28 0.56
CA ILE A 38 5.02 -3.22 -0.18
C ILE A 38 4.00 -2.59 -1.13
N ILE A 39 3.80 -1.29 -1.00
CA ILE A 39 2.82 -0.54 -1.78
C ILE A 39 3.60 0.42 -2.67
N VAL A 40 3.28 0.41 -3.95
CA VAL A 40 3.80 1.36 -4.94
C VAL A 40 2.62 2.22 -5.39
N THR A 41 2.71 3.52 -5.17
CA THR A 41 1.69 4.47 -5.60
C THR A 41 2.26 5.88 -5.77
N HIS A 42 1.69 6.65 -6.68
CA HIS A 42 1.90 8.09 -6.81
C HIS A 42 1.01 8.92 -5.87
N ASN A 43 0.06 8.30 -5.16
CA ASN A 43 -0.86 9.00 -4.27
C ASN A 43 -0.33 9.04 -2.82
N MET A 44 0.24 10.18 -2.43
CA MET A 44 0.79 10.35 -1.07
C MET A 44 -0.29 10.31 0.02
N TYR A 45 -1.50 10.80 -0.25
CA TYR A 45 -2.59 10.75 0.73
C TYR A 45 -3.00 9.31 1.04
N LEU A 46 -3.01 8.43 0.03
CA LEU A 46 -3.21 7.01 0.24
C LEU A 46 -2.07 6.44 1.08
N ALA A 47 -0.82 6.68 0.68
CA ALA A 47 0.37 6.17 1.35
C ALA A 47 0.38 6.54 2.86
N ASP A 48 0.08 7.79 3.20
CA ASP A 48 -0.01 8.28 4.59
C ASP A 48 -1.07 7.55 5.43
N LYS A 49 -2.11 7.02 4.79
CA LYS A 49 -3.19 6.28 5.47
C LYS A 49 -2.89 4.81 5.68
N VAL A 50 -2.21 4.17 4.72
CA VAL A 50 -2.08 2.70 4.67
C VAL A 50 -0.68 2.20 5.02
N CYS A 51 0.36 3.01 4.83
CA CYS A 51 1.74 2.61 5.05
C CYS A 51 2.19 2.88 6.48
N THR A 52 3.01 1.97 7.02
CA THR A 52 3.73 2.20 8.29
C THR A 52 5.01 3.01 8.10
N ARG A 53 5.59 2.95 6.89
CA ARG A 53 6.80 3.66 6.47
C ARG A 53 6.65 4.04 5.01
N ILE A 54 7.12 5.23 4.65
CA ILE A 54 7.09 5.76 3.29
C ILE A 54 8.52 6.05 2.84
N LEU A 55 8.84 5.73 1.59
CA LEU A 55 10.12 6.02 0.96
C LEU A 55 9.83 6.78 -0.34
N ASN A 56 10.32 8.01 -0.46
CA ASN A 56 10.30 8.75 -1.70
C ASN A 56 11.44 8.27 -2.60
N LEU A 57 11.11 7.84 -3.82
CA LEU A 57 12.12 7.36 -4.77
C LEU A 57 12.92 8.51 -5.40
N GLU A 58 12.31 9.70 -5.55
CA GLU A 58 12.99 10.88 -6.10
C GLU A 58 14.16 11.36 -5.23
N GLU A 59 14.05 11.22 -3.90
CA GLU A 59 15.11 11.62 -2.96
C GLU A 59 16.28 10.63 -2.92
N LYS A 60 16.10 9.41 -3.42
CA LYS A 60 17.10 8.32 -3.33
C LYS A 60 17.80 7.98 -4.64
N ALA A 61 17.52 8.70 -5.73
CA ALA A 61 18.12 8.40 -7.02
C ALA A 61 19.61 8.80 -7.15
N PHE A 62 20.22 9.45 -6.13
CA PHE A 62 21.57 10.01 -6.24
C PHE A 62 22.46 9.93 -4.98
N GLU A 63 22.27 8.93 -4.11
CA GLU A 63 23.28 8.57 -3.07
C GLU A 63 23.91 7.21 -3.33
#